data_AF-R7HDJ7-F1
#
_entry.id   AF-R7HDJ7-F1
#
_cell.length_a   1.000
_cell.length_b   1.000
_cell.length_c   1.000
_cell.angle_alpha   90.00
_cell.angle_beta   90.00
_cell.angle_gamma   90.00
#
_symmetry.space_group_name_H-M   'P 1'
#
loop_
_entity.id
_entity.type
_entity.pdbx_description
1 polymer ?
#
loop_
_entity_poly.entity_id
_entity_poly.type
_entity_poly.pdbx_seq_one_letter_code
_entity_poly.pdbx_strand_id
1 'polypeptide(L)'
;MFYFKKAEDGVHKYEVSFDKNEVSLLLEEVKSMCSTIKHLEYDDVNLPSLSERIYSQNQSGESEIRFFSQKLVGYREYNDFYSSVEDVYHYSYYEYTYSPLVSVINGLLNDNSIVIDKIFNPENIHRFNFDHEIDNINNEINKIPNNKIKEKMDKLNELNDLLKFANLNSKQKDEDEYYIRLQGLIKFELVSILPYEIKEKYESFYSRTLKKCK
;
A
#
# COMPACT_ATOMS: atom_id res chain seq x y z
N MET A 1 11.52 -5.58 20.42
CA MET A 1 12.13 -5.99 19.13
C MET A 1 13.58 -5.52 19.06
N PHE A 2 14.47 -6.16 18.28
CA PHE A 2 15.82 -5.63 18.03
C PHE A 2 15.97 -5.05 16.63
N TYR A 3 16.67 -3.93 16.51
CA TYR A 3 16.98 -3.27 15.24
C TYR A 3 18.48 -2.99 15.15
N PHE A 4 19.06 -3.20 13.96
CA PHE A 4 20.49 -3.02 13.72
C PHE A 4 20.69 -1.91 12.70
N LYS A 5 21.48 -0.90 13.07
CA LYS A 5 21.79 0.25 12.20
C LYS A 5 23.29 0.37 12.01
N LYS A 6 23.73 0.59 10.77
CA LYS A 6 25.11 0.97 10.50
C LYS A 6 25.33 2.42 10.96
N ALA A 7 26.42 2.65 11.68
CA ALA A 7 26.93 3.94 12.09
C ALA A 7 28.41 4.06 11.67
N GLU A 8 29.05 5.19 11.96
CA GLU A 8 30.46 5.44 11.63
C GLU A 8 31.42 4.53 12.40
N ASP A 9 31.13 4.29 13.68
CA ASP A 9 31.95 3.53 14.63
C ASP A 9 31.64 2.03 14.65
N GLY A 10 30.55 1.60 14.01
CA GLY A 10 30.20 0.19 13.95
C GLY A 10 28.75 -0.09 13.56
N VAL A 11 28.28 -1.27 13.96
CA VAL A 11 26.85 -1.63 13.88
C VAL A 11 26.24 -1.46 15.26
N HIS A 12 25.24 -0.59 15.37
CA HIS A 12 24.50 -0.34 16.59
C HIS A 12 23.33 -1.31 16.68
N LYS A 13 23.21 -1.99 17.82
CA LYS A 13 22.04 -2.78 18.16
C LYS A 13 21.16 -1.97 19.10
N TYR A 14 19.93 -1.73 18.68
CA TYR A 14 18.90 -1.08 19.47
C TYR A 14 17.84 -2.07 19.93
N GLU A 15 17.40 -1.94 21.16
CA GLU A 15 16.10 -2.45 21.61
C GLU A 15 15.04 -1.42 21.26
N VAL A 16 14.03 -1.88 20.53
CA VAL A 16 12.92 -1.07 20.04
C VAL A 16 11.67 -1.43 20.84
N SER A 17 11.05 -0.42 21.42
CA SER A 17 9.80 -0.52 22.17
C SER A 17 8.79 0.53 21.68
N PHE A 18 7.51 0.18 21.76
CA PHE A 18 6.37 1.02 21.40
C PHE A 18 5.10 0.46 22.08
N ASP A 19 4.10 1.30 22.29
CA ASP A 19 2.80 0.85 22.78
C ASP A 19 2.00 0.22 21.62
N LYS A 20 1.73 -1.09 21.72
CA LYS A 20 0.97 -1.80 20.68
C LYS A 20 -0.45 -1.24 20.51
N ASN A 21 -1.10 -0.77 21.57
CA ASN A 21 -2.45 -0.24 21.49
C ASN A 21 -2.49 1.09 20.74
N GLU A 22 -1.56 2.01 21.04
CA GLU A 22 -1.48 3.30 20.34
C GLU A 22 -1.17 3.11 18.85
N VAL A 23 -0.25 2.18 18.53
CA VAL A 23 0.08 1.83 17.15
C VAL A 23 -1.11 1.16 16.44
N SER A 24 -1.88 0.32 17.12
CA SER A 24 -3.10 -0.28 16.55
C SER A 24 -4.23 0.74 16.34
N LEU A 25 -4.35 1.76 17.18
CA LEU A 25 -5.30 2.86 16.94
C LEU A 25 -4.88 3.67 15.71
N LEU A 26 -3.57 3.96 15.57
CA LEU A 26 -3.05 4.64 14.39
C LEU A 26 -3.28 3.83 13.10
N LEU A 27 -3.17 2.50 13.16
CA LEU A 27 -3.46 1.61 12.02
C LEU A 27 -4.88 1.81 11.49
N GLU A 28 -5.88 1.84 12.38
CA GLU A 28 -7.28 2.01 11.99
C GLU A 28 -7.57 3.42 11.47
N GLU A 29 -6.92 4.45 12.04
CA GLU A 29 -6.97 5.81 11.49
C GLU A 29 -6.41 5.86 10.06
N VAL A 30 -5.23 5.28 9.82
CA VAL A 30 -4.58 5.24 8.50
C VAL A 30 -5.45 4.51 7.48
N LYS A 31 -6.02 3.34 7.84
CA LYS A 31 -6.97 2.61 6.97
C LYS A 31 -8.18 3.48 6.60
N SER A 32 -8.67 4.33 7.50
CA SER A 32 -9.84 5.16 7.21
C SER A 32 -9.51 6.44 6.45
N MET A 33 -8.34 7.03 6.69
CA MET A 33 -8.02 8.40 6.28
C MET A 33 -7.02 8.48 5.13
N CYS A 34 -6.22 7.45 4.89
CA CYS A 34 -5.18 7.43 3.87
C CYS A 34 -5.44 6.40 2.75
N SER A 35 -6.62 5.78 2.75
CA SER A 35 -6.95 4.79 1.74
C SER A 35 -7.47 5.44 0.48
N THR A 36 -7.08 4.89 -0.66
CA THR A 36 -7.63 5.34 -1.94
C THR A 36 -8.98 4.68 -2.16
N ILE A 37 -10.02 5.50 -2.35
CA ILE A 37 -11.40 5.07 -2.53
C ILE A 37 -11.73 5.05 -4.01
N LYS A 38 -12.19 3.89 -4.49
CA LYS A 38 -12.77 3.73 -5.83
C LYS A 38 -14.23 3.31 -5.72
N HIS A 39 -15.10 3.95 -6.49
CA HIS A 39 -16.49 3.53 -6.65
C HIS A 39 -16.60 2.63 -7.87
N LEU A 40 -17.25 1.48 -7.71
CA LEU A 40 -17.49 0.51 -8.79
C LEU A 40 -18.97 0.25 -8.94
N GLU A 41 -19.46 0.32 -10.18
CA GLU A 41 -20.83 -0.01 -10.56
C GLU A 41 -20.84 -0.82 -11.85
N TYR A 42 -21.55 -1.95 -11.86
CA TYR A 42 -21.72 -2.79 -13.05
C TYR A 42 -22.86 -3.80 -12.87
N ASP A 43 -23.34 -4.34 -13.98
CA ASP A 43 -24.37 -5.38 -14.02
C ASP A 43 -23.73 -6.74 -14.33
N ASP A 44 -23.94 -7.75 -13.47
CA ASP A 44 -23.42 -9.10 -13.72
C ASP A 44 -24.26 -10.20 -13.03
N VAL A 45 -24.02 -11.45 -13.42
CA VAL A 45 -24.90 -12.59 -13.14
C VAL A 45 -24.62 -13.31 -11.82
N ASN A 46 -23.38 -13.25 -11.33
CA ASN A 46 -22.97 -13.66 -9.98
C ASN A 46 -21.48 -13.38 -9.80
N LEU A 47 -21.04 -12.93 -8.63
CA LEU A 47 -19.61 -12.85 -8.29
C LEU A 47 -19.22 -13.83 -7.18
N PRO A 48 -18.66 -15.00 -7.51
CA PRO A 48 -18.00 -15.85 -6.54
C PRO A 48 -16.88 -15.09 -5.81
N SER A 49 -16.04 -14.34 -6.53
CA SER A 49 -14.87 -13.65 -5.97
C SER A 49 -15.20 -12.41 -5.13
N LEU A 50 -16.23 -11.65 -5.49
CA LEU A 50 -16.67 -10.49 -4.68
C LEU A 50 -17.42 -10.96 -3.44
N SER A 51 -18.22 -12.02 -3.55
CA SER A 51 -18.87 -12.62 -2.39
C SER A 51 -17.83 -13.10 -1.37
N GLU A 52 -16.77 -13.79 -1.81
CA GLU A 52 -15.66 -14.16 -0.93
C GLU A 52 -15.01 -12.95 -0.28
N ARG A 53 -14.72 -11.86 -1.03
CA ARG A 53 -14.13 -10.62 -0.49
C ARG A 53 -15.05 -9.83 0.44
N ILE A 54 -16.37 -9.91 0.25
CA ILE A 54 -17.37 -9.21 1.08
C ILE A 54 -17.68 -10.03 2.35
N TYR A 55 -17.87 -11.34 2.22
CA TYR A 55 -18.22 -12.25 3.32
C TYR A 55 -16.99 -12.67 4.13
N SER A 56 -15.79 -12.64 3.55
CA SER A 56 -14.57 -12.53 4.34
C SER A 56 -14.54 -11.12 4.94
N GLN A 57 -15.18 -10.95 6.09
CA GLN A 57 -14.88 -9.82 6.99
C GLN A 57 -13.39 -9.76 7.39
N ASN A 58 -12.58 -10.72 6.92
CA ASN A 58 -11.13 -10.70 6.87
C ASN A 58 -10.65 -10.05 5.57
N GLN A 59 -10.71 -8.72 5.59
CA GLN A 59 -9.85 -7.77 4.88
C GLN A 59 -8.56 -8.45 4.42
N SER A 60 -8.26 -8.43 3.11
CA SER A 60 -6.86 -8.58 2.72
C SER A 60 -6.10 -7.44 3.41
N GLY A 61 -4.81 -7.64 3.73
CA GLY A 61 -3.98 -6.55 4.28
C GLY A 61 -3.83 -5.34 3.35
N GLU A 62 -4.53 -5.33 2.22
CA GLU A 62 -4.38 -4.43 1.08
C GLU A 62 -5.68 -3.69 0.70
N SER A 63 -6.89 -4.22 1.01
CA SER A 63 -8.14 -3.51 0.71
C SER A 63 -9.36 -3.97 1.51
N GLU A 64 -10.38 -3.12 1.50
CA GLU A 64 -11.68 -3.35 2.13
C GLU A 64 -12.84 -2.88 1.24
N ILE A 65 -13.95 -3.62 1.23
CA ILE A 65 -15.18 -3.24 0.53
C ILE A 65 -16.17 -2.64 1.54
N ARG A 66 -16.74 -1.48 1.21
CA ARG A 66 -17.74 -0.79 2.03
C ARG A 66 -18.96 -0.38 1.20
N PHE A 67 -20.09 -0.21 1.90
CA PHE A 67 -21.38 0.22 1.33
C PHE A 67 -21.84 -0.61 0.13
N PHE A 68 -21.65 -1.92 0.22
CA PHE A 68 -22.08 -2.84 -0.82
C PHE A 68 -23.61 -2.84 -0.98
N SER A 69 -24.05 -2.78 -2.23
CA SER A 69 -25.44 -2.94 -2.62
C SER A 69 -25.56 -3.85 -3.83
N GLN A 70 -26.63 -4.63 -3.85
CA GLN A 70 -26.97 -5.57 -4.90
C GLN A 70 -28.46 -5.43 -5.22
N LYS A 71 -28.80 -5.25 -6.49
CA LYS A 71 -30.20 -5.10 -6.94
C LYS A 71 -30.44 -5.96 -8.18
N LEU A 72 -31.43 -6.84 -8.14
CA LEU A 72 -31.86 -7.60 -9.33
C LEU A 72 -32.33 -6.61 -10.41
N VAL A 73 -31.75 -6.69 -11.60
CA VAL A 73 -32.07 -5.82 -12.75
C VAL A 73 -32.59 -6.57 -13.96
N GLY A 74 -32.42 -7.90 -14.00
CA GLY A 74 -32.98 -8.71 -15.06
C GLY A 74 -32.52 -10.15 -14.99
N TYR A 75 -32.55 -10.79 -16.14
CA TYR A 75 -32.12 -12.17 -16.34
C TYR A 75 -31.37 -12.26 -17.66
N ARG A 76 -30.37 -13.15 -17.71
CA ARG A 76 -29.60 -13.47 -18.90
C ARG A 76 -30.00 -14.86 -19.38
N GLU A 77 -30.47 -14.92 -20.61
CA GLU A 77 -30.71 -16.17 -21.32
C GLU A 77 -29.53 -16.42 -22.26
N TYR A 78 -29.01 -17.65 -22.24
CA TYR A 78 -27.99 -18.08 -23.18
C TYR A 78 -28.65 -18.85 -24.32
N ASN A 79 -28.13 -18.68 -25.54
CA ASN A 79 -28.69 -19.28 -26.75
C ASN A 79 -28.38 -20.79 -26.90
N ASP A 80 -27.88 -21.45 -25.86
CA ASP A 80 -27.63 -22.88 -25.83
C ASP A 80 -28.74 -23.62 -25.07
N PHE A 81 -29.16 -24.75 -25.63
CA PHE A 81 -30.32 -25.53 -25.16
C PHE A 81 -30.15 -26.09 -23.72
N TYR A 82 -28.95 -25.99 -23.14
CA TYR A 82 -28.59 -26.57 -21.85
C TYR A 82 -28.30 -25.55 -20.75
N SER A 83 -28.22 -24.25 -21.03
CA SER A 83 -27.94 -23.27 -19.98
C SER A 83 -29.18 -22.86 -19.22
N SER A 84 -29.03 -22.71 -17.91
CA SER A 84 -30.03 -22.10 -17.05
C SER A 84 -30.13 -20.61 -17.31
N VAL A 85 -31.34 -20.07 -17.18
CA VAL A 85 -31.54 -18.63 -17.03
C VAL A 85 -30.87 -18.19 -15.74
N GLU A 86 -30.08 -17.12 -15.82
CA GLU A 86 -29.33 -16.62 -14.67
C GLU A 86 -29.79 -15.19 -14.33
N ASP A 87 -29.91 -14.88 -13.03
CA ASP A 87 -30.31 -13.56 -12.54
C ASP A 87 -29.18 -12.54 -12.71
N VAL A 88 -29.47 -11.40 -13.35
CA VAL A 88 -28.52 -10.29 -13.48
C VAL A 88 -28.76 -9.27 -12.38
N TYR A 89 -27.71 -8.93 -11.65
CA TYR A 89 -27.72 -7.95 -10.57
C TYR A 89 -26.87 -6.74 -10.93
N HIS A 90 -27.37 -5.55 -10.57
CA HIS A 90 -26.58 -4.33 -10.48
C HIS A 90 -25.85 -4.31 -9.14
N TYR A 91 -24.53 -4.23 -9.18
CA TYR A 91 -23.66 -4.10 -8.03
C TYR A 91 -23.14 -2.67 -7.92
N SER A 92 -23.14 -2.13 -6.71
CA SER A 92 -22.52 -0.83 -6.41
C SER A 92 -21.84 -0.89 -5.05
N TYR A 93 -20.56 -0.54 -5.00
CA TYR A 93 -19.76 -0.55 -3.77
C TYR A 93 -18.54 0.37 -3.86
N TYR A 94 -17.97 0.70 -2.69
CA TYR A 94 -16.71 1.40 -2.59
C TYR A 94 -15.60 0.44 -2.17
N GLU A 95 -14.50 0.45 -2.92
CA GLU A 95 -13.27 -0.25 -2.60
C GLU A 95 -12.28 0.73 -1.99
N TYR A 96 -11.82 0.43 -0.78
CA TYR A 96 -10.82 1.18 -0.03
C TYR A 96 -9.51 0.42 -0.17
N THR A 97 -8.64 0.88 -1.06
CA THR A 97 -7.28 0.33 -1.20
C THR A 97 -6.40 0.96 -0.15
N TYR A 98 -5.83 0.14 0.73
CA TYR A 98 -5.03 0.59 1.84
C TYR A 98 -3.70 1.18 1.38
N SER A 99 -3.31 2.25 2.06
CA SER A 99 -2.00 2.86 1.94
C SER A 99 -0.86 1.85 2.22
N PRO A 100 0.31 1.99 1.57
CA PRO A 100 1.52 1.25 1.94
C PRO A 100 1.87 1.32 3.43
N LEU A 101 1.53 2.43 4.11
CA LEU A 101 1.75 2.63 5.55
C LEU A 101 1.03 1.57 6.39
N VAL A 102 -0.13 1.07 5.95
CA VAL A 102 -0.84 -0.03 6.64
C VAL A 102 0.04 -1.28 6.73
N SER A 103 0.73 -1.64 5.64
CA SER A 103 1.66 -2.78 5.64
C SER A 103 2.87 -2.55 6.54
N VAL A 104 3.36 -1.31 6.61
CA VAL A 104 4.49 -0.90 7.46
C VAL A 104 4.12 -1.01 8.94
N ILE A 105 2.94 -0.49 9.33
CA ILE A 105 2.43 -0.57 10.70
C ILE A 105 2.14 -2.02 11.10
N ASN A 106 1.53 -2.81 10.22
CA ASN A 106 1.30 -4.24 10.47
C ASN A 106 2.62 -4.99 10.66
N GLY A 107 3.66 -4.69 9.86
CA GLY A 107 4.99 -5.25 10.07
C GLY A 107 5.57 -4.86 11.43
N LEU A 108 5.40 -3.61 11.86
CA LEU A 108 5.85 -3.15 13.17
C LEU A 108 5.16 -3.93 14.31
N LEU A 109 3.82 -4.04 14.26
CA LEU A 109 3.02 -4.76 15.27
C LEU A 109 3.41 -6.24 15.41
N ASN A 110 3.87 -6.84 14.30
CA ASN A 110 4.37 -8.21 14.21
C ASN A 110 5.88 -8.34 14.49
N ASP A 111 6.49 -7.33 15.11
CA ASP A 111 7.89 -7.33 15.53
C ASP A 111 8.89 -7.55 14.35
N ASN A 112 8.53 -7.10 13.14
CA ASN A 112 9.41 -7.12 11.97
C ASN A 112 10.29 -5.86 11.92
N SER A 113 11.58 -6.01 12.25
CA SER A 113 12.52 -4.88 12.32
C SER A 113 12.84 -4.23 10.96
N ILE A 114 12.57 -4.90 9.84
CA ILE A 114 12.84 -4.37 8.48
C ILE A 114 11.99 -3.12 8.21
N VAL A 115 10.82 -3.02 8.84
CA VAL A 115 9.93 -1.87 8.62
C VAL A 115 10.43 -0.59 9.27
N ILE A 116 11.37 -0.67 10.23
CA ILE A 116 11.92 0.52 10.89
C ILE A 116 12.58 1.46 9.87
N ASP A 117 13.36 0.92 8.93
CA ASP A 117 13.97 1.75 7.89
C ASP A 117 12.93 2.44 7.00
N LYS A 118 11.80 1.78 6.74
CA LYS A 118 10.68 2.35 5.98
C LYS A 118 9.97 3.46 6.74
N ILE A 119 9.81 3.30 8.05
CA ILE A 119 9.16 4.31 8.91
C ILE A 119 9.99 5.60 8.96
N PHE A 120 11.31 5.49 9.03
CA PHE A 120 12.21 6.64 9.14
C PHE A 120 12.71 7.19 7.79
N ASN A 121 12.42 6.51 6.67
CA ASN A 121 12.74 6.98 5.32
C ASN A 121 11.52 6.83 4.39
N PRO A 122 10.42 7.55 4.67
CA PRO A 122 9.16 7.40 3.94
C PRO A 122 9.26 7.80 2.46
N GLU A 123 10.22 8.66 2.10
CA GLU A 123 10.53 9.08 0.73
C GLU A 123 10.73 7.90 -0.25
N ASN A 124 11.21 6.76 0.25
CA ASN A 124 11.51 5.58 -0.54
C ASN A 124 10.26 4.71 -0.84
N ILE A 125 9.10 5.12 -0.35
CA ILE A 125 7.84 4.39 -0.52
C ILE A 125 7.09 5.05 -1.66
N HIS A 126 6.80 4.27 -2.70
CA HIS A 126 6.04 4.78 -3.84
C HIS A 126 4.60 5.08 -3.39
N ARG A 127 4.18 6.34 -3.54
CA ARG A 127 2.83 6.81 -3.22
C ARG A 127 2.16 7.30 -4.49
N PHE A 128 0.87 7.00 -4.61
CA PHE A 128 0.06 7.54 -5.70
C PHE A 128 -0.18 9.03 -5.48
N ASN A 129 0.03 9.85 -6.51
CA ASN A 129 -0.16 11.29 -6.44
C ASN A 129 -1.06 11.74 -7.61
N PHE A 130 -2.24 12.24 -7.29
CA PHE A 130 -3.23 12.68 -8.28
C PHE A 130 -2.71 13.81 -9.16
N ASP A 131 -2.03 14.81 -8.60
CA ASP A 131 -1.55 15.97 -9.36
C ASP A 131 -0.50 15.53 -10.40
N HIS A 132 0.42 14.65 -10.00
CA HIS A 132 1.42 14.07 -10.90
C HIS A 132 0.79 13.28 -12.05
N GLU A 133 -0.19 12.43 -11.77
CA GLU A 133 -0.87 11.65 -12.80
C GLU A 133 -1.70 12.54 -13.74
N ILE A 134 -2.36 13.57 -13.21
CA ILE A 134 -3.10 14.56 -14.00
C ILE A 134 -2.16 15.32 -14.94
N ASP A 135 -1.01 15.78 -14.43
CA ASP A 135 -0.01 16.47 -15.23
C ASP A 135 0.57 15.58 -16.33
N ASN A 136 0.81 14.30 -16.04
CA ASN A 136 1.26 13.32 -17.02
C ASN A 136 0.26 13.14 -18.16
N ILE A 137 -1.02 12.90 -17.84
CA ILE A 137 -2.07 12.74 -18.86
C ILE A 137 -2.24 14.02 -19.67
N ASN A 138 -2.21 15.20 -19.04
CA ASN A 138 -2.26 16.48 -19.74
C ASN A 138 -1.09 16.65 -20.72
N ASN A 139 0.12 16.28 -20.31
CA ASN A 139 1.29 16.29 -21.17
C ASN A 139 1.17 15.31 -22.35
N GLU A 140 0.57 14.15 -22.15
CA GLU A 140 0.26 13.20 -23.22
C GLU A 140 -0.76 13.78 -24.21
N ILE A 141 -1.87 14.36 -23.72
CA ILE A 141 -2.90 15.00 -24.55
C ILE A 141 -2.30 16.09 -25.42
N ASN A 142 -1.41 16.92 -24.87
CA ASN A 142 -0.75 18.01 -25.59
C ASN A 142 0.19 17.52 -26.71
N LYS A 143 0.70 16.29 -26.61
CA LYS A 143 1.54 15.66 -27.65
C LYS A 143 0.72 15.04 -28.78
N ILE A 144 -0.59 14.81 -28.58
CA ILE A 144 -1.46 14.21 -29.61
C ILE A 144 -1.79 15.24 -30.70
N PRO A 145 -1.45 14.97 -31.97
CA PRO A 145 -1.79 15.84 -33.08
C PRO A 145 -3.31 16.03 -33.22
N ASN A 146 -3.74 17.24 -33.59
CA ASN A 146 -5.18 17.59 -33.68
C ASN A 146 -5.97 16.77 -34.72
N ASN A 147 -5.31 16.14 -35.68
CA ASN A 147 -5.96 15.26 -36.66
C ASN A 147 -6.27 13.85 -36.10
N LYS A 148 -5.71 13.48 -34.94
CA LYS A 148 -5.98 12.22 -34.25
C LYS A 148 -7.10 12.36 -33.22
N ILE A 149 -8.30 12.69 -33.69
CA ILE A 149 -9.44 13.03 -32.84
C ILE A 149 -9.80 11.90 -31.86
N LYS A 150 -9.85 10.65 -32.33
CA LYS A 150 -10.22 9.49 -31.50
C LYS A 150 -9.23 9.29 -30.34
N GLU A 151 -7.93 9.26 -30.64
CA GLU A 151 -6.86 9.10 -29.63
C GLU A 151 -6.92 10.21 -28.57
N LYS A 152 -7.18 11.45 -29.02
CA LYS A 152 -7.33 12.60 -28.10
C LYS A 152 -8.58 12.48 -27.23
N MET A 153 -9.69 12.00 -27.80
CA MET A 153 -10.94 11.79 -27.07
C MET A 153 -10.81 10.67 -26.03
N ASP A 154 -10.14 9.57 -26.37
CA ASP A 154 -9.87 8.47 -25.44
C ASP A 154 -9.04 8.96 -24.24
N LYS A 155 -7.99 9.76 -24.49
CA LYS A 155 -7.18 10.36 -23.42
C LYS A 155 -7.92 11.40 -22.57
N LEU A 156 -8.82 12.17 -23.17
CA LEU A 156 -9.68 13.09 -22.41
C LEU A 156 -10.67 12.35 -21.51
N ASN A 157 -11.16 11.19 -21.94
CA ASN A 157 -11.99 10.34 -21.08
C ASN A 157 -11.17 9.78 -19.90
N GLU A 158 -9.94 9.33 -20.15
CA GLU A 158 -9.01 8.88 -19.10
C GLU A 158 -8.77 9.98 -18.06
N LEU A 159 -8.51 11.23 -18.51
CA LEU A 159 -8.36 12.37 -17.62
C LEU A 159 -9.63 12.66 -16.82
N ASN A 160 -10.80 12.58 -17.45
CA ASN A 160 -12.08 12.81 -16.78
C ASN A 160 -12.32 11.78 -15.67
N ASP A 161 -11.99 10.51 -15.92
CA ASP A 161 -12.13 9.46 -14.92
C ASP A 161 -11.11 9.63 -13.78
N LEU A 162 -9.88 10.05 -14.07
CA LEU A 162 -8.90 10.41 -13.04
C LEU A 162 -9.36 11.61 -12.19
N LEU A 163 -9.98 12.63 -12.78
CA LEU A 163 -10.52 13.78 -12.05
C LEU A 163 -11.70 13.40 -11.14
N LYS A 164 -12.60 12.51 -11.60
CA LYS A 164 -13.66 11.95 -10.75
C LYS A 164 -13.06 11.16 -9.59
N PHE A 165 -12.02 10.37 -9.86
CA PHE A 165 -11.31 9.60 -8.86
C PHE A 165 -10.62 10.50 -7.83
N ALA A 166 -9.96 11.58 -8.26
CA ALA A 166 -9.36 12.58 -7.37
C ALA A 166 -10.43 13.27 -6.50
N ASN A 167 -11.57 13.66 -7.09
CA ASN A 167 -12.66 14.31 -6.37
C ASN A 167 -13.24 13.39 -5.28
N LEU A 168 -13.43 12.10 -5.58
CA LEU A 168 -13.86 11.10 -4.60
C LEU A 168 -12.89 10.99 -3.42
N ASN A 169 -11.59 11.17 -3.67
CA ASN A 169 -10.52 11.09 -2.69
C ASN A 169 -10.15 12.44 -2.05
N SER A 170 -10.85 13.53 -2.37
CA SER A 170 -10.52 14.90 -1.90
C SER A 170 -10.50 15.07 -0.38
N LYS A 171 -11.15 14.16 0.37
CA LYS A 171 -11.18 14.14 1.83
C LYS A 171 -10.14 13.21 2.46
N GLN A 172 -9.46 12.39 1.67
CA GLN A 172 -8.36 11.57 2.16
C GLN A 172 -7.18 12.48 2.52
N LYS A 173 -6.43 12.06 3.53
CA LYS A 173 -5.27 12.77 4.05
C LYS A 173 -4.00 12.13 3.54
N ASP A 174 -2.98 12.99 3.38
CA ASP A 174 -1.62 12.53 3.14
C ASP A 174 -1.10 11.70 4.33
N GLU A 175 -0.24 10.74 4.03
CA GLU A 175 0.36 9.82 4.99
C GLU A 175 1.46 10.46 5.83
N ASP A 176 2.05 11.59 5.41
CA ASP A 176 3.22 12.21 6.04
C ASP A 176 3.00 12.51 7.52
N GLU A 177 1.83 13.05 7.86
CA GLU A 177 1.46 13.31 9.25
C GLU A 177 1.45 12.02 10.08
N TYR A 178 1.00 10.90 9.49
CA TYR A 178 0.93 9.61 10.15
C TYR A 178 2.29 8.93 10.28
N TYR A 179 3.20 9.12 9.31
CA TYR A 179 4.60 8.70 9.47
C TYR A 179 5.27 9.43 10.64
N ILE A 180 5.09 10.75 10.73
CA ILE A 180 5.66 11.55 11.83
C ILE A 180 5.09 11.10 13.19
N ARG A 181 3.76 10.88 13.27
CA ARG A 181 3.12 10.34 14.47
C ARG A 181 3.68 8.97 14.83
N LEU A 182 3.80 8.06 13.87
CA LEU A 182 4.33 6.71 14.09
C LEU A 182 5.79 6.74 14.57
N GLN A 183 6.63 7.59 13.98
CA GLN A 183 8.02 7.78 14.43
C GLN A 183 8.09 8.23 15.89
N GLY A 184 7.19 9.12 16.32
CA GLY A 184 7.10 9.60 17.70
C GLY A 184 6.69 8.53 18.73
N LEU A 185 6.01 7.46 18.28
CA LEU A 185 5.60 6.34 19.14
C LEU A 185 6.74 5.33 19.40
N ILE A 186 7.78 5.34 18.57
CA ILE A 186 8.87 4.35 18.61
C ILE A 186 10.03 4.86 19.46
N LYS A 187 10.43 4.05 20.44
CA LYS A 187 11.57 4.33 21.32
C LYS A 187 12.72 3.38 20.99
N PHE A 188 13.92 3.93 20.94
CA PHE A 188 15.16 3.19 20.73
C PHE A 188 16.05 3.29 21.96
N GLU A 189 16.45 2.14 22.49
CA GLU A 189 17.45 2.01 23.55
C GLU A 189 18.69 1.34 22.97
N LEU A 190 19.85 2.01 23.04
CA LEU A 190 21.09 1.45 22.53
C LEU A 190 21.58 0.35 23.49
N VAL A 191 21.62 -0.89 22.99
CA VAL A 191 22.01 -2.06 23.77
C VAL A 191 23.51 -2.32 23.65
N SER A 192 24.04 -2.25 22.43
CA SER A 192 25.45 -2.53 22.18
C SER A 192 25.91 -1.95 20.84
N ILE A 193 27.21 -1.65 20.76
CA ILE A 193 27.90 -1.28 19.52
C ILE A 193 28.83 -2.44 19.17
N LEU A 194 28.82 -2.87 17.91
CA LEU A 194 29.80 -3.78 17.34
C LEU A 194 30.78 -2.98 16.47
N PRO A 195 31.97 -2.61 16.98
CA PRO A 195 32.91 -1.78 16.25
C PRO A 195 33.46 -2.48 15.01
N TYR A 196 33.67 -1.73 13.92
CA TYR A 196 34.26 -2.30 12.69
C TYR A 196 35.68 -2.82 12.91
N GLU A 197 36.42 -2.21 13.83
CA GLU A 197 37.78 -2.64 14.21
C GLU A 197 37.81 -4.09 14.71
N ILE A 198 36.73 -4.59 15.32
CA ILE A 198 36.64 -5.98 15.76
C ILE A 198 36.56 -6.92 14.56
N LYS A 199 35.81 -6.54 13.51
CA LYS A 199 35.74 -7.29 12.25
C LYS A 199 37.10 -7.34 11.56
N GLU A 200 37.78 -6.20 11.45
CA GLU A 200 39.12 -6.13 10.84
C GLU A 200 40.15 -6.95 11.61
N LYS A 201 40.12 -6.92 12.95
CA LYS A 201 40.98 -7.76 13.80
C LYS A 201 40.72 -9.25 13.58
N TYR A 202 39.45 -9.65 13.43
CA TYR A 202 39.08 -11.05 13.19
C TYR A 202 39.52 -11.53 11.79
N GLU A 203 39.27 -10.74 10.74
CA GLU A 203 39.70 -11.05 9.37
C GLU A 203 41.23 -11.07 9.23
N SER A 204 41.92 -10.14 9.91
CA SER A 204 43.39 -10.10 10.07
C SER A 204 43.92 -11.35 10.76
N PHE A 205 43.30 -11.78 11.85
CA PHE A 205 43.69 -13.01 12.56
C PHE A 205 43.51 -14.24 11.66
N TYR A 206 42.35 -14.38 11.03
CA TYR A 206 42.01 -15.53 10.19
C TYR A 206 42.92 -15.65 8.95
N SER A 207 43.20 -14.53 8.30
CA SER A 207 44.11 -14.47 7.15
C SER A 207 45.56 -14.79 7.52
N ARG A 208 46.01 -14.41 8.72
CA ARG A 208 47.33 -14.76 9.26
C ARG A 208 47.43 -16.23 9.66
N THR A 209 46.39 -16.82 10.23
CA THR A 209 46.37 -18.24 10.59
C THR A 209 46.30 -19.15 9.37
N LEU A 210 45.52 -18.80 8.35
CA LEU A 210 45.48 -19.57 7.08
C LEU A 210 46.81 -19.52 6.31
N LYS A 211 47.55 -18.40 6.38
CA LYS A 211 48.91 -18.30 5.80
C LYS A 211 49.96 -19.14 6.53
N LYS A 212 49.71 -19.56 7.78
CA LYS A 212 50.63 -20.41 8.54
C LYS A 212 50.34 -21.92 8.41
N CYS A 213 49.27 -22.30 7.71
CA CYS A 213 48.89 -23.70 7.48
C CYS A 213 49.16 -24.19 6.04
N LYS A 214 50.02 -23.49 5.29
CA LYS A 214 50.64 -23.98 4.05
C LYS A 214 52.14 -24.10 4.24
#